data_AF-A0A6H9FV14-F1
#
_entry.id   AF-A0A6H9FV14-F1
#
_cell.length_a   1.000
_cell.length_b   1.000
_cell.length_c   1.000
_cell.angle_alpha   90.00
_cell.angle_beta   90.00
_cell.angle_gamma   90.00
#
_symmetry.space_group_name_H-M   'P 1'
#
loop_
_entity.id
_entity.type
_entity.pdbx_description
1 polymer ?
#
loop_
_entity_poly.entity_id
_entity_poly.type
_entity_poly.pdbx_seq_one_letter_code
_entity_poly.pdbx_strand_id
1 'polypeptide(L)' 'MHQFIGRQSLNNGSAEFAERLVEEAGDQVVFLPKYSPDLNDIEHDFIALKRARMYAPVGTPLDEIIRTYCVA' A
#
# COMPACT_ATOMS: atom_id res chain seq x y z
N MET A 1 -8.95 21.17 14.77
CA MET A 1 -10.27 20.65 14.33
C MET A 1 -9.98 19.62 13.24
N HIS A 2 -9.80 18.35 13.59
CA HIS A 2 -9.41 17.30 12.64
C HIS A 2 -10.54 16.29 12.53
N GLN A 3 -11.25 16.34 11.39
CA GLN A 3 -12.34 15.43 11.10
C GLN A 3 -11.84 14.21 10.33
N PHE A 4 -11.94 13.09 11.03
CA PHE A 4 -12.48 11.81 10.60
C PHE A 4 -12.49 11.50 9.11
N ILE A 5 -11.75 10.46 8.81
CA ILE A 5 -12.10 9.49 7.78
C ILE A 5 -12.57 8.27 8.55
N GLY A 6 -13.80 7.86 8.24
CA GLY A 6 -14.65 7.09 9.14
C GLY A 6 -13.96 5.93 9.84
N ARG A 7 -14.10 5.93 11.17
CA ARG A 7 -14.43 4.75 11.98
C ARG A 7 -15.76 4.13 11.47
N GLN A 8 -15.92 3.93 10.16
CA GLN A 8 -16.92 3.00 9.67
C GLN A 8 -16.36 1.63 9.95
N SER A 9 -16.65 1.16 11.16
CA SER A 9 -16.82 -0.26 11.43
C SER A 9 -15.62 -1.12 11.05
N LEU A 10 -14.61 -1.12 11.91
CA LEU A 10 -13.99 -2.40 12.28
C LEU A 10 -14.94 -3.21 13.16
N ASN A 11 -16.23 -3.31 12.81
CA ASN A 11 -17.16 -4.24 13.47
C ASN A 11 -17.05 -5.63 12.83
N ASN A 12 -15.84 -6.02 12.45
CA ASN A 12 -15.45 -7.39 12.21
C ASN A 12 -14.10 -7.57 12.92
N GLY A 13 -14.03 -8.47 13.91
CA GLY A 13 -12.90 -8.59 14.82
C GLY A 13 -11.53 -8.87 14.19
N SER A 14 -11.44 -8.99 12.86
CA SER A 14 -10.20 -9.15 12.10
C SER A 14 -9.32 -7.90 12.08
N ALA A 15 -9.91 -6.70 12.08
CA ALA A 15 -9.13 -5.48 11.94
C ALA A 15 -8.58 -4.97 13.28
N GLU A 16 -9.35 -5.10 14.36
CA GLU A 16 -8.82 -4.91 15.73
C GLU A 16 -7.68 -5.89 16.03
N PHE A 17 -7.76 -7.11 15.51
CA PHE A 17 -6.68 -8.09 15.63
C PHE A 17 -5.42 -7.66 14.87
N ALA A 18 -5.57 -7.14 13.65
CA ALA A 18 -4.44 -6.64 12.87
C ALA A 18 -3.76 -5.43 13.55
N GLU A 19 -4.54 -4.48 14.07
CA GLU A 19 -4.01 -3.36 14.85
C GLU A 19 -3.19 -3.84 16.05
N ARG A 20 -3.74 -4.79 16.82
CA ARG A 20 -3.03 -5.36 17.97
C ARG A 20 -1.72 -6.04 17.59
N LEU A 21 -1.68 -6.79 16.48
CA LEU A 21 -0.44 -7.43 16.03
C LEU A 21 0.64 -6.41 15.65
N VAL A 22 0.24 -5.30 15.02
CA VAL A 22 1.15 -4.21 14.65
C VAL A 22 1.70 -3.52 15.91
N GLU A 23 0.83 -3.24 16.88
CA GLU A 23 1.24 -2.64 18.16
C GLU A 23 2.13 -3.56 18.99
N GLU A 24 1.84 -4.86 19.05
CA GLU A 24 2.66 -5.88 19.72
C GLU A 24 4.06 -6.01 19.09
N ALA A 25 4.18 -5.73 17.78
CA ALA A 25 5.46 -5.67 17.07
C ALA A 25 6.25 -4.36 17.32
N GLY A 26 5.66 -3.38 18.01
CA GLY A 26 6.26 -2.07 18.27
C GLY A 26 6.05 -1.04 17.15
N ASP A 27 5.19 -1.36 16.18
CA ASP A 27 4.84 -0.49 15.06
C ASP A 27 3.52 0.26 15.33
N GLN A 28 3.21 1.24 14.47
CA GLN A 28 1.98 2.01 14.55
C GLN A 28 1.16 1.89 13.27
N VAL A 29 -0.14 1.63 13.41
CA VAL A 29 -1.08 1.72 12.28
C VAL A 29 -1.40 3.18 11.99
N VAL A 30 -1.11 3.61 10.75
CA VAL A 30 -1.45 4.95 10.25
C VAL A 30 -2.65 4.86 9.32
N PHE A 31 -3.66 5.67 9.59
CA PHE A 31 -4.88 5.72 8.78
C PHE A 31 -4.84 6.87 7.79
N LEU A 32 -5.05 6.53 6.52
CA LEU A 32 -5.20 7.51 5.46
C LEU A 32 -6.65 7.97 5.34
N PRO A 33 -6.85 9.21 4.86
CA PRO A 33 -8.16 9.66 4.47
C PRO A 33 -8.85 8.79 3.39
N LYS A 34 -10.18 8.67 3.49
CA LYS A 34 -11.04 7.90 2.59
C LYS A 34 -10.89 8.47 1.20
N TYR A 35 -10.73 7.56 0.24
CA TYR A 35 -10.54 7.93 -1.15
C TYR A 35 -9.36 8.88 -1.35
N SER A 36 -8.32 8.78 -0.53
CA SER A 36 -7.07 9.51 -0.71
C SER A 36 -5.93 8.58 -1.08
N PRO A 37 -6.02 7.91 -2.25
CA PRO A 37 -4.92 7.09 -2.77
C PRO A 37 -3.68 7.95 -2.98
N ASP A 38 -3.85 9.24 -3.31
CA ASP A 38 -2.75 10.18 -3.51
C ASP A 38 -1.87 10.39 -2.26
N LEU A 39 -2.38 10.02 -1.07
CA LEU A 39 -1.63 10.08 0.20
C LEU A 39 -0.98 8.74 0.57
N ASN A 40 -1.15 7.70 -0.26
CA ASN A 40 -0.54 6.41 -0.07
C ASN A 40 0.68 6.27 -0.98
N ASP A 41 1.87 6.32 -0.41
CA ASP A 41 3.13 6.33 -1.18
C ASP A 41 3.26 5.13 -2.12
N ILE A 42 2.68 3.96 -1.76
CA ILE A 42 2.70 2.75 -2.60
C ILE A 42 2.05 2.95 -3.98
N GLU A 43 1.15 3.93 -4.13
CA GLU A 43 0.54 4.25 -5.43
C GLU A 43 1.60 4.68 -6.44
N HIS A 44 2.65 5.39 -5.99
CA HIS A 44 3.75 5.82 -6.86
C HIS A 44 4.55 4.61 -7.35
N ASP A 45 4.78 3.64 -6.47
CA ASP A 45 5.48 2.39 -6.79
C ASP A 45 4.69 1.57 -7.81
N PHE A 46 3.37 1.43 -7.61
CA PHE A 46 2.51 0.74 -8.57
C PHE A 46 2.44 1.45 -9.92
N ILE A 47 2.43 2.79 -9.95
CA ILE A 47 2.49 3.55 -11.20
C ILE A 47 3.82 3.27 -11.94
N ALA A 48 4.94 3.29 -11.21
CA ALA A 48 6.26 3.01 -11.78
C ALA A 48 6.33 1.58 -12.36
N LEU A 49 5.90 0.58 -11.60
CA LEU A 49 5.87 -0.82 -12.02
C LEU A 49 4.96 -1.05 -13.24
N LYS A 50 3.77 -0.44 -13.26
CA LYS A 50 2.85 -0.52 -14.41
C LYS A 50 3.48 0.08 -15.66
N ARG A 51 4.14 1.24 -15.55
CA ARG A 51 4.86 1.87 -16.66
C ARG A 51 6.01 0.99 -17.15
N ALA A 52 6.82 0.47 -16.23
CA ALA A 52 7.93 -0.43 -16.56
C ALA A 52 7.42 -1.67 -17.31
N ARG A 53 6.33 -2.28 -16.84
CA ARG A 53 5.70 -3.43 -17.52
C ARG A 53 5.16 -3.09 -18.90
N MET A 54 4.51 -1.93 -19.05
CA MET A 54 3.89 -1.50 -20.31
C MET A 54 4.92 -1.27 -21.43
N TYR A 55 6.11 -0.80 -21.08
CA TYR A 55 7.19 -0.53 -22.03
C TYR A 55 8.27 -1.61 -22.07
N ALA A 56 8.14 -2.68 -21.28
CA ALA A 56 9.06 -3.81 -21.32
C ALA A 56 8.93 -4.57 -22.65
N PRO A 57 10.03 -5.15 -23.16
CA PRO A 57 9.97 -6.06 -24.29
C PRO A 57 8.95 -7.19 -24.07
N VAL A 58 8.35 -7.65 -25.16
CA VAL A 58 7.44 -8.81 -25.12
C VAL A 58 8.23 -10.02 -24.62
N GLY A 59 7.68 -10.72 -23.63
CA GLY A 59 8.32 -11.89 -23.03
C GLY A 59 9.22 -11.58 -21.83
N THR A 60 9.48 -10.31 -21.50
CA THR A 60 10.12 -9.96 -20.23
C THR A 60 9.26 -10.53 -19.09
N PRO A 61 9.85 -11.26 -18.13
CA PRO A 61 9.10 -11.81 -17.02
C PRO A 61 8.89 -10.74 -15.92
N LEU A 62 7.84 -10.90 -15.11
CA LEU A 62 7.45 -9.89 -14.12
C LEU A 62 8.49 -9.73 -13.01
N ASP A 63 9.15 -10.82 -12.63
CA ASP A 63 10.20 -10.83 -11.62
C ASP A 63 11.42 -10.01 -12.05
N GLU A 64 11.77 -9.99 -13.34
CA GLU A 64 12.83 -9.12 -13.87
C GLU A 64 12.47 -7.64 -13.75
N ILE A 65 11.22 -7.28 -14.01
CA ILE A 65 10.71 -5.90 -13.85
C ILE A 65 10.77 -5.48 -12.38
N ILE A 66 10.32 -6.36 -11.46
CA ILE A 66 10.36 -6.10 -10.02
C ILE A 66 11.80 -5.95 -9.53
N ARG A 67 12.70 -6.88 -9.92
CA ARG A 67 14.12 -6.81 -9.57
C ARG A 67 14.77 -5.50 -10.03
N THR A 68 14.48 -5.06 -11.25
CA THR A 68 15.02 -3.81 -11.78
C THR A 68 14.53 -2.60 -10.98
N TYR A 69 13.26 -2.60 -10.58
CA TYR A 69 12.68 -1.53 -9.76
C TYR A 69 13.27 -1.50 -8.33
N CYS A 70 13.51 -2.65 -7.69
CA CYS A 70 14.07 -2.69 -6.32
C CYS A 70 15.58 -2.35 -6.23
N VAL A 71 16.31 -2.36 -7.35
CA VAL A 71 17.74 -2.02 -7.41
C VAL A 71 17.98 -0.55 -7.75
N ALA A 72 16.96 0.16 -8.26
CA ALA A 72 17.00 1.57 -8.61
C ALA A 72 16.84 2.48 -7.38
#